data_AF-A0A964DYS2-F1
#
_entry.id   AF-A0A964DYS2-F1
#
_cell.length_a   1.000
_cell.length_b   1.000
_cell.length_c   1.000
_cell.angle_alpha   90.00
_cell.angle_beta   90.00
_cell.angle_gamma   90.00
#
_symmetry.space_group_name_H-M   'P 1'
#
loop_
_entity.id
_entity.type
_entity.pdbx_description
1 polymer ?
#
loop_
_entity_poly.entity_id
_entity_poly.type
_entity_poly.pdbx_seq_one_letter_code
_entity_poly.pdbx_strand_id
1 'polypeptide(L)'
;MNSAIDFVLTLILRLVGVVMAVIILIENALRHLLEQAGIHGQTQSAVLVVAAILVIVGALRLLGGIFGLLITVLLILMILNLLMPGFHVPMNVHA
;
A
#
# COMPACT_ATOMS: atom_id res chain seq x y z
N MET A 1 -15.91 19.46 -4.29
CA MET A 1 -14.61 19.70 -3.62
C MET A 1 -14.26 18.71 -2.52
N ASN A 2 -15.09 17.68 -2.22
CA ASN A 2 -14.76 16.61 -1.25
C ASN A 2 -14.20 15.33 -1.92
N SER A 3 -14.57 15.07 -3.17
CA SER A 3 -14.39 13.77 -3.82
C SER A 3 -12.93 13.36 -4.09
N ALA A 4 -12.04 14.32 -4.39
CA ALA A 4 -10.65 14.00 -4.70
C ALA A 4 -9.84 13.62 -3.44
N ILE A 5 -10.08 14.32 -2.33
CA ILE A 5 -9.45 14.01 -1.04
C ILE A 5 -9.97 12.68 -0.50
N ASP A 6 -11.28 12.46 -0.58
CA ASP A 6 -11.90 11.19 -0.19
C ASP A 6 -11.38 10.01 -1.04
N PHE A 7 -11.14 10.23 -2.33
CA PHE A 7 -10.55 9.22 -3.22
C PHE A 7 -9.12 8.87 -2.81
N VAL A 8 -8.27 9.87 -2.53
CA VAL A 8 -6.88 9.65 -2.11
C VAL A 8 -6.82 8.92 -0.77
N LEU A 9 -7.65 9.31 0.21
CA LEU A 9 -7.74 8.62 1.50
C LEU A 9 -8.21 7.17 1.34
N THR A 10 -9.23 6.93 0.53
CA THR A 10 -9.74 5.57 0.25
C THR A 10 -8.68 4.71 -0.44
N LEU A 11 -7.92 5.29 -1.38
CA LEU A 11 -6.83 4.61 -2.06
C LEU A 11 -5.71 4.22 -1.09
N ILE A 12 -5.32 5.12 -0.18
CA ILE A 12 -4.34 4.87 0.88
C ILE A 12 -4.77 3.69 1.76
N LEU A 13 -6.01 3.72 2.26
CA LEU A 13 -6.54 2.65 3.11
C LEU A 13 -6.60 1.31 2.38
N ARG A 14 -7.00 1.30 1.10
CA ARG A 14 -6.97 0.09 0.26
C ARG A 14 -5.55 -0.43 0.06
N LEU A 15 -4.58 0.46 -0.14
CA LEU A 15 -3.17 0.08 -0.31
C LEU A 15 -2.65 -0.65 0.93
N VAL A 16 -2.96 -0.13 2.12
CA VAL A 16 -2.63 -0.79 3.40
C VAL A 16 -3.29 -2.16 3.49
N GLY A 17 -4.58 -2.27 3.14
CA GLY A 17 -5.29 -3.55 3.13
C GLY A 17 -4.67 -4.58 2.19
N VAL A 18 -4.28 -4.15 0.98
CA VAL A 18 -3.59 -5.02 0.00
C VAL A 18 -2.26 -5.51 0.55
N VAL A 19 -1.47 -4.64 1.19
CA VAL A 19 -0.19 -5.04 1.78
C VAL A 19 -0.37 -6.05 2.90
N MET A 20 -1.34 -5.84 3.80
CA MET A 20 -1.65 -6.81 4.83
C MET A 20 -2.08 -8.16 4.24
N ALA A 21 -2.90 -8.15 3.20
CA ALA A 21 -3.32 -9.38 2.51
C ALA A 21 -2.15 -10.13 1.87
N VAL A 22 -1.22 -9.42 1.23
CA VAL A 22 -0.01 -10.01 0.64
C VAL A 22 0.89 -10.60 1.72
N ILE A 23 1.06 -9.92 2.86
CA ILE A 23 1.85 -10.45 3.98
C ILE A 23 1.26 -11.78 4.47
N ILE A 24 -0.04 -11.83 4.71
CA ILE A 24 -0.74 -13.05 5.17
C ILE A 24 -0.62 -14.17 4.13
N LEU A 25 -0.76 -13.86 2.85
CA LEU A 25 -0.60 -14.82 1.75
C LEU A 25 0.81 -15.45 1.77
N ILE A 26 1.84 -14.63 1.88
CA ILE A 26 3.24 -15.09 1.92
C ILE A 26 3.48 -15.93 3.18
N GLU A 27 2.99 -15.49 4.34
CA GLU A 27 3.14 -16.23 5.58
C GLU A 27 2.51 -17.63 5.49
N ASN A 28 1.28 -17.72 4.97
CA ASN A 28 0.59 -18.99 4.81
C ASN A 28 1.29 -19.91 3.81
N ALA A 29 1.76 -19.37 2.69
CA ALA A 29 2.52 -20.15 1.72
C ALA A 29 3.82 -20.70 2.33
N LEU A 30 4.57 -19.86 3.06
CA LEU A 30 5.83 -20.27 3.69
C LEU A 30 5.59 -21.31 4.79
N ARG A 31 4.52 -21.15 5.56
CA ARG A 31 4.11 -22.12 6.58
C ARG A 31 3.84 -23.50 5.97
N HIS A 32 3.09 -23.56 4.87
CA HIS A 32 2.86 -24.80 4.14
C HIS A 32 4.13 -25.42 3.58
N LEU A 33 5.05 -24.62 3.04
CA LEU A 33 6.33 -25.14 2.55
C LEU A 33 7.19 -25.73 3.68
N LEU A 34 7.20 -25.09 4.86
CA LEU A 34 7.93 -25.59 6.02
C LEU A 34 7.32 -26.89 6.59
N GLU A 35 5.99 -26.97 6.61
CA GLU A 35 5.27 -28.19 6.99
C GLU A 35 5.58 -29.35 6.03
N GLN A 36 5.59 -29.10 4.72
CA GLN A 36 5.99 -30.09 3.71
C GLN A 36 7.47 -30.52 3.85
N ALA A 37 8.33 -29.62 4.30
CA ALA A 37 9.74 -29.92 4.58
C ALA A 37 9.96 -30.64 5.92
N GLY A 38 8.89 -30.91 6.71
CA GLY A 38 8.98 -31.56 8.01
C GLY A 38 9.52 -30.66 9.13
N ILE A 39 9.64 -29.35 8.89
CA ILE A 39 10.15 -28.38 9.86
C ILE A 39 8.99 -27.92 10.74
N HIS A 40 9.04 -28.33 12.01
CA HIS A 40 8.00 -28.05 12.99
C HIS A 40 8.58 -27.41 14.26
N GLY A 41 7.72 -26.77 15.05
CA GLY A 41 8.07 -26.27 16.38
C GLY A 41 8.86 -24.95 16.36
N GLN A 42 9.85 -24.82 17.25
CA GLN A 42 10.57 -23.55 17.44
C GLN A 42 11.35 -23.08 16.20
N THR A 43 11.90 -24.01 15.41
CA THR A 43 12.63 -23.68 14.18
C THR A 43 11.70 -23.11 13.10
N GLN A 44 10.50 -23.67 12.96
CA GLN A 44 9.47 -23.15 12.06
C GLN A 44 9.09 -21.70 12.44
N SER A 45 8.83 -21.46 13.73
CA SER A 45 8.52 -20.12 14.22
C SER A 45 9.66 -19.12 13.99
N ALA A 46 10.91 -19.53 14.22
CA ALA A 46 12.07 -18.66 13.97
C ALA A 46 12.19 -18.27 12.49
N VAL A 47 12.02 -19.23 11.57
CA VAL A 47 12.06 -18.97 10.12
C VAL A 47 10.91 -18.06 9.69
N LEU A 48 9.69 -18.31 10.19
CA LEU A 48 8.53 -17.47 9.89
C LEU A 48 8.71 -16.04 10.40
N VAL A 49 9.29 -15.85 11.59
CA VAL A 49 9.58 -14.51 12.14
C VAL A 49 10.59 -13.77 11.26
N VAL A 50 11.69 -14.42 10.87
CA VAL A 50 12.70 -13.81 9.99
C VAL A 50 12.08 -13.44 8.63
N ALA A 51 11.29 -14.35 8.06
CA ALA A 51 10.60 -14.09 6.80
C ALA A 51 9.59 -12.94 6.92
N ALA A 52 8.80 -12.90 7.99
CA ALA A 52 7.86 -11.82 8.25
C ALA A 52 8.58 -10.46 8.34
N ILE A 53 9.72 -10.38 9.03
CA ILE A 53 10.53 -9.16 9.10
C ILE A 53 10.99 -8.74 7.70
N LEU A 54 11.50 -9.66 6.88
CA LEU A 54 11.94 -9.36 5.51
C LEU A 54 10.79 -8.84 4.64
N VAL A 55 9.61 -9.47 4.74
CA VAL A 55 8.42 -9.04 4.00
C VAL A 55 7.96 -7.66 4.48
N ILE A 56 7.96 -7.39 5.79
CA ILE A 56 7.61 -6.08 6.35
C ILE A 56 8.58 -5.01 5.86
N VAL A 57 9.89 -5.26 5.92
CA VAL A 57 10.92 -4.32 5.44
C VAL A 57 10.75 -4.05 3.93
N GLY A 58 10.53 -5.10 3.13
CA GLY A 58 10.26 -4.97 1.70
C GLY A 58 8.99 -4.17 1.41
N ALA A 59 7.91 -4.47 2.14
CA ALA A 59 6.62 -3.78 2.03
C ALA A 59 6.76 -2.31 2.41
N LEU A 60 7.37 -1.98 3.54
CA LEU A 60 7.61 -0.59 3.97
C LEU A 60 8.47 0.18 2.95
N ARG A 61 9.46 -0.47 2.34
CA ARG A 61 10.30 0.16 1.33
C ARG A 61 9.53 0.46 0.04
N LEU A 62 8.66 -0.45 -0.41
CA LEU A 62 7.78 -0.25 -1.56
C LEU A 62 6.70 0.81 -1.27
N LEU A 63 6.07 0.71 -0.09
CA LEU A 63 5.06 1.66 0.37
C LEU A 63 5.64 3.05 0.49
N GLY A 64 6.81 3.21 1.10
CA GLY A 64 7.45 4.51 1.29
C GLY A 64 7.64 5.27 -0.02
N GLY A 65 8.02 4.57 -1.09
CA GLY A 65 8.09 5.17 -2.43
C GLY A 65 6.73 5.60 -2.97
N ILE A 66 5.70 4.75 -2.86
CA ILE A 66 4.34 5.04 -3.33
C ILE A 66 3.70 6.18 -2.53
N PHE A 67 3.82 6.16 -1.20
CA PHE A 67 3.35 7.23 -0.32
C PHE A 67 4.05 8.55 -0.60
N GLY A 68 5.37 8.52 -0.81
CA GLY A 68 6.13 9.70 -1.22
C GLY A 68 5.56 10.30 -2.50
N LEU A 69 5.33 9.48 -3.52
CA LEU A 69 4.74 9.92 -4.79
C LEU A 69 3.33 10.50 -4.61
N LEU A 70 2.46 9.82 -3.86
CA LEU A 70 1.10 10.28 -3.56
C LEU A 70 1.10 11.62 -2.82
N ILE A 71 1.97 11.79 -1.82
CA ILE A 71 2.11 13.05 -1.07
C ILE A 71 2.61 14.15 -2.00
N THR A 72 3.61 13.88 -2.85
CA THR A 72 4.09 14.85 -3.83
C THR A 72 2.97 15.30 -4.78
N VAL A 73 2.18 14.36 -5.31
CA VAL A 73 1.02 14.69 -6.16
C VAL A 73 -0.01 15.51 -5.39
N LEU A 74 -0.33 15.14 -4.15
CA LEU A 74 -1.24 15.87 -3.28
C LEU A 74 -0.74 17.31 -3.05
N LEU A 75 0.55 17.49 -2.75
CA LEU A 75 1.15 18.81 -2.54
C LEU A 75 1.12 19.66 -3.82
N ILE A 76 1.42 19.07 -4.98
CA ILE A 76 1.33 19.76 -6.28
C ILE A 76 -0.10 20.21 -6.54
N LEU A 77 -1.09 19.32 -6.33
CA LEU A 77 -2.51 19.65 -6.49
C LEU A 77 -2.94 20.76 -5.52
N MET A 78 -2.43 20.73 -4.29
CA MET A 78 -2.73 21.75 -3.28
C MET A 78 -2.12 23.11 -3.67
N ILE A 79 -0.89 23.12 -4.19
CA ILE A 79 -0.24 24.33 -4.70
C ILE A 79 -0.98 24.86 -5.93
N LEU A 80 -1.34 24.01 -6.89
CA LEU A 80 -2.11 24.42 -8.08
C LEU A 80 -3.47 25.02 -7.69
N ASN A 81 -4.15 24.42 -6.71
CA ASN A 81 -5.41 24.95 -6.20
C ASN A 81 -5.23 26.31 -5.49
N LEU A 82 -4.10 26.52 -4.81
CA LEU A 82 -3.76 27.79 -4.17
C LEU A 82 -3.39 28.88 -5.21
N LEU A 83 -2.68 28.50 -6.28
CA LEU A 83 -2.21 29.41 -7.33
C LEU A 83 -3.30 29.77 -8.35
N MET A 84 -4.20 28.83 -8.65
CA MET A 84 -5.33 29.00 -9.57
C MET A 84 -6.63 28.52 -8.91
N PRO A 85 -7.19 29.30 -7.96
CA PRO A 85 -8.48 28.99 -7.36
C PRO A 85 -9.58 29.21 -8.39
N GLY A 86 -9.83 28.23 -9.26
CA GLY A 86 -10.89 28.33 -10.27
C GLY A 86 -10.76 27.47 -11.52
N PHE A 87 -9.70 26.67 -11.69
CA PHE A 87 -9.58 25.78 -12.86
C PHE A 87 -10.56 24.61 -12.76
N HIS A 88 -11.80 24.85 -13.16
CA HIS A 88 -12.81 23.83 -13.39
C HIS A 88 -12.44 23.10 -14.69
N VAL A 89 -12.08 21.82 -14.61
CA VAL A 89 -11.96 20.97 -15.80
C VAL A 89 -13.35 20.91 -16.45
N PRO A 90 -13.55 21.46 -17.67
CA PRO A 90 -14.86 21.42 -18.31
C PRO A 90 -15.15 19.96 -18.71
N MET A 91 -16.08 19.32 -17.99
CA MET A 91 -16.67 18.06 -18.42
C MET A 91 -17.67 18.35 -19.55
N ASN A 92 -17.18 18.53 -20.78
CA ASN A 92 -18.04 18.44 -21.97
C ASN A 92 -18.13 16.98 -22.45
N VAL A 93 -18.72 16.12 -21.63
CA VAL A 93 -19.26 14.87 -22.19
C VAL A 93 -20.55 15.27 -22.89
N HIS A 94 -20.43 15.54 -24.19
CA HIS A 94 -21.56 15.75 -25.09
C HIS A 94 -22.55 14.58 -24.94
N ALA A 95 -23.79 14.92 -24.60
CA ALA A 95 -24.96 14.06 -24.70
C ALA A 95 -25.39 13.89 -26.16
#